data_AF-A0A2E4D9N7-F1
#
_entry.id   AF-A0A2E4D9N7-F1
#
_cell.length_a   1.000
_cell.length_b   1.000
_cell.length_c   1.000
_cell.angle_alpha   90.00
_cell.angle_beta   90.00
_cell.angle_gamma   90.00
#
_symmetry.space_group_name_H-M   'P 1'
#
loop_
_entity.id
_entity.type
_entity.pdbx_description
1 polymer ?
#
loop_
_entity_poly.entity_id
_entity_poly.type
_entity_poly.pdbx_seq_one_letter_code
_entity_poly.pdbx_strand_id
1 'polypeptide(L)'
;MSNDSKVKVIDVNTQQVLFECEFKDIEKAYQYASDMEDMGLDIKLISPTITESLCDSLGIDYERRADYEQSVVAEIEDHDGSCCAKPEDEKLQ
;
A
#
# COMPACT_ATOMS: atom_id res chain seq x y z
N MET A 1 -18.27 -7.23 0.23
CA MET A 1 -17.83 -5.89 0.69
C MET A 1 -16.57 -6.11 1.48
N SER A 2 -15.44 -6.20 0.77
CA SER A 2 -14.15 -6.54 1.37
C SER A 2 -13.57 -5.26 1.98
N ASN A 3 -13.23 -5.35 3.26
CA ASN A 3 -13.23 -4.22 4.21
C ASN A 3 -11.80 -3.75 4.50
N ASP A 4 -10.93 -3.76 3.49
CA ASP A 4 -9.48 -3.74 3.71
C ASP A 4 -8.79 -2.41 3.36
N SER A 5 -9.50 -1.47 2.75
CA SER A 5 -9.01 -0.11 2.47
C SER A 5 -9.13 0.84 3.66
N LYS A 6 -8.91 0.33 4.88
CA LYS A 6 -9.03 1.11 6.11
C LYS A 6 -7.68 1.51 6.66
N VAL A 7 -7.59 2.75 7.11
CA VAL A 7 -6.43 3.30 7.81
C VAL A 7 -6.66 3.15 9.30
N LYS A 8 -5.65 2.67 10.02
CA LYS A 8 -5.71 2.43 11.46
C LYS A 8 -4.58 3.16 12.19
N VAL A 9 -4.91 3.76 13.32
CA VAL A 9 -3.94 4.34 14.26
C VAL A 9 -3.88 3.44 15.48
N ILE A 10 -2.68 2.95 15.79
CA ILE A 10 -2.46 1.91 16.80
C ILE A 10 -1.44 2.41 17.82
N ASP A 11 -1.75 2.32 19.11
CA ASP A 11 -0.76 2.55 20.16
C ASP A 11 0.27 1.41 20.16
N VAL A 12 1.55 1.75 20.05
CA VAL A 12 2.66 0.78 19.99
C VAL A 12 2.80 0.00 21.29
N ASN A 13 2.49 0.63 22.43
CA ASN A 13 2.69 0.04 23.76
C ASN A 13 1.61 -0.99 24.08
N THR A 14 0.35 -0.67 23.76
CA THR A 14 -0.80 -1.52 24.07
C THR A 14 -1.25 -2.38 22.90
N GLN A 15 -0.76 -2.09 21.68
CA GLN A 15 -1.23 -2.66 20.41
C GLN A 15 -2.72 -2.45 20.16
N GLN A 16 -3.33 -1.47 20.83
CA GLN A 16 -4.74 -1.17 20.71
C GLN A 16 -4.99 -0.22 19.54
N VAL A 17 -6.02 -0.52 18.74
CA VAL A 17 -6.52 0.41 17.72
C VAL A 17 -7.23 1.56 18.42
N LEU A 18 -6.68 2.76 18.31
CA LEU A 18 -7.23 3.99 18.87
C LEU A 18 -8.20 4.66 17.91
N PHE A 19 -7.93 4.55 16.60
CA PHE A 19 -8.74 5.17 15.57
C PHE A 19 -8.70 4.33 14.28
N GLU A 20 -9.83 4.29 13.57
CA GLU A 20 -9.98 3.60 12.28
C GLU A 20 -10.87 4.44 11.36
N CYS A 21 -10.43 4.66 10.12
CA CYS A 21 -11.19 5.36 9.09
C CYS A 21 -10.99 4.76 7.70
N GLU A 22 -11.80 5.17 6.72
CA GLU A 22 -11.56 4.82 5.31
C GLU A 22 -10.36 5.58 4.75
N PHE A 23 -9.72 5.05 3.70
CA PHE A 23 -8.59 5.70 3.04
C PHE A 23 -8.88 7.12 2.55
N LYS A 24 -10.13 7.42 2.15
CA LYS A 24 -10.55 8.76 1.73
C LYS A 24 -10.40 9.81 2.83
N ASP A 25 -10.42 9.37 4.09
CA ASP A 25 -10.31 10.20 5.28
C ASP A 25 -8.93 10.08 5.94
N ILE A 26 -7.90 9.61 5.22
CA ILE A 26 -6.56 9.38 5.77
C ILE A 26 -5.96 10.62 6.44
N GLU A 27 -6.29 11.82 5.99
CA GLU A 27 -5.87 13.09 6.62
C GLU A 27 -6.34 13.19 8.08
N LYS A 28 -7.52 12.66 8.41
CA LYS A 28 -8.03 12.62 9.79
C LYS A 28 -7.23 11.65 10.65
N ALA A 29 -6.81 10.52 10.09
CA ALA A 29 -5.95 9.56 10.80
C ALA A 29 -4.57 10.16 11.10
N TYR A 30 -3.99 10.93 10.15
CA TYR A 30 -2.73 11.65 10.40
C TYR A 30 -2.88 12.73 11.46
N GLN A 31 -3.96 13.52 11.42
CA GLN A 31 -4.22 14.53 12.45
C GLN A 31 -4.38 13.87 13.83
N TYR A 32 -5.17 12.80 13.92
CA TYR A 32 -5.36 12.07 15.17
C TYR A 32 -4.06 11.47 15.68
N ALA A 33 -3.22 10.91 14.81
CA ALA A 33 -1.90 10.40 15.19
C ALA A 33 -1.03 11.52 15.77
N SER A 34 -0.95 12.67 15.10
CA SER A 34 -0.20 13.84 15.58
C SER A 34 -0.68 14.31 16.96
N ASP A 35 -2.00 14.41 17.15
CA ASP A 35 -2.58 14.85 18.42
C ASP A 35 -2.23 13.87 19.56
N MET A 36 -2.19 12.56 19.27
CA MET A 36 -1.82 11.54 20.25
C MET A 36 -0.30 11.54 20.54
N GLU A 37 0.54 11.82 19.54
CA GLU A 37 1.99 11.98 19.74
C GLU A 37 2.29 13.20 20.62
N ASP A 38 1.56 14.30 20.42
CA ASP A 38 1.66 15.51 21.26
C ASP A 38 1.23 15.24 22.71
N MET A 39 0.32 14.27 22.93
CA MET A 39 -0.05 13.78 24.26
C MET A 39 0.99 12.83 24.89
N GLY A 40 2.06 12.49 24.17
CA GLY A 40 3.14 11.62 24.61
C GLY A 40 2.84 10.12 24.44
N LEU A 41 1.88 9.76 23.60
CA LEU A 41 1.67 8.37 23.18
C LEU A 41 2.59 8.04 22.01
N ASP A 42 2.96 6.77 21.89
CA ASP A 42 3.75 6.27 20.77
C ASP A 42 2.82 5.53 19.81
N ILE A 43 2.62 6.05 18.60
CA ILE A 43 1.56 5.60 17.68
C ILE A 43 2.13 5.13 16.36
N LYS A 44 1.48 4.13 15.79
CA LYS A 44 1.76 3.58 14.47
C LYS A 44 0.53 3.72 13.58
N LEU A 45 0.71 4.40 12.45
CA LEU A 45 -0.32 4.48 11.41
C LEU A 45 -0.11 3.36 10.40
N ILE A 46 -1.15 2.55 10.19
CA ILE A 46 -1.20 1.51 9.16
C ILE A 46 -2.15 1.97 8.08
N SER A 47 -1.62 2.21 6.88
CA SER A 47 -2.39 2.54 5.68
C SER A 47 -2.25 1.43 4.63
N PRO A 48 -3.27 1.22 3.78
CA PRO A 48 -3.16 0.36 2.61
C PRO A 48 -2.02 0.83 1.69
N THR A 49 -1.24 -0.10 1.16
CA THR A 49 -0.23 0.12 0.13
C THR A 49 -0.88 0.42 -1.23
N ILE A 50 -0.07 0.86 -2.20
CA ILE A 50 -0.54 1.19 -3.56
C ILE A 50 -1.14 -0.05 -4.24
N THR A 51 -0.51 -1.22 -4.09
CA THR A 51 -1.00 -2.50 -4.62
C THR A 51 -2.30 -2.93 -3.95
N GLU A 52 -2.43 -2.76 -2.63
CA GLU A 52 -3.69 -3.02 -1.90
C GLU A 52 -4.82 -2.15 -2.39
N SER A 53 -4.55 -0.85 -2.54
CA SER A 53 -5.52 0.13 -3.03
C SER A 53 -5.96 -0.16 -4.47
N LEU A 54 -5.03 -0.67 -5.31
CA LEU A 54 -5.31 -1.09 -6.69
C LEU A 54 -6.15 -2.38 -6.72
N CYS A 55 -5.81 -3.39 -5.93
CA CYS A 55 -6.59 -4.64 -5.85
C CYS A 55 -8.04 -4.38 -5.43
N ASP A 56 -8.25 -3.50 -4.45
CA ASP A 56 -9.59 -3.10 -4.00
C ASP A 56 -10.36 -2.35 -5.10
N SER A 57 -9.69 -1.42 -5.80
CA SER A 57 -10.28 -0.68 -6.93
C SER A 57 -10.68 -1.58 -8.11
N LEU A 58 -9.95 -2.69 -8.31
CA LEU A 58 -10.22 -3.69 -9.34
C LEU A 58 -11.20 -4.78 -8.89
N GLY A 59 -11.65 -4.75 -7.63
CA GLY A 59 -12.60 -5.73 -7.06
C GLY A 59 -12.02 -7.14 -6.96
N ILE A 60 -10.70 -7.26 -6.82
CA ILE A 60 -10.01 -8.55 -6.72
C ILE A 60 -10.12 -9.03 -5.27
N ASP A 61 -10.82 -10.14 -5.07
CA ASP A 61 -11.03 -10.75 -3.76
C ASP A 61 -9.72 -11.33 -3.19
N TYR A 62 -9.60 -11.25 -1.86
CA TYR A 62 -8.35 -11.39 -1.10
C TYR A 62 -7.65 -12.75 -1.27
N GLU A 63 -8.38 -13.80 -1.70
CA GLU A 63 -7.83 -15.13 -1.96
C GLU A 63 -6.86 -15.19 -3.15
N ARG A 64 -6.81 -14.15 -4.00
CA ARG A 64 -5.88 -14.06 -5.15
C ARG A 64 -4.68 -13.15 -4.93
N ARG A 65 -4.51 -12.61 -3.72
CA ARG A 65 -3.52 -11.58 -3.45
C ARG A 65 -2.08 -12.11 -3.52
N ALA A 66 -1.84 -13.34 -3.05
CA ALA A 66 -0.54 -14.00 -3.18
C ALA A 66 -0.17 -14.29 -4.65
N ASP A 67 -1.15 -14.68 -5.46
CA ASP A 67 -0.95 -14.92 -6.90
C ASP A 67 -0.68 -13.61 -7.66
N TYR A 68 -1.35 -12.51 -7.28
CA TYR A 68 -1.10 -11.20 -7.87
C TYR A 68 0.28 -10.66 -7.48
N GLU A 69 0.66 -10.70 -6.20
CA GLU A 69 1.99 -10.29 -5.75
C GLU A 69 3.09 -11.10 -6.45
N GLN A 70 2.93 -12.43 -6.58
CA GLN A 70 3.84 -13.25 -7.38
C GLN A 70 3.87 -12.81 -8.85
N SER A 71 2.72 -12.50 -9.46
CA SER A 71 2.68 -12.09 -10.86
C SER A 71 3.37 -10.73 -11.10
N VAL A 72 3.26 -9.79 -10.16
CA VAL A 72 3.89 -8.47 -10.26
C VAL A 72 5.40 -8.58 -10.04
N VAL A 73 5.83 -9.36 -9.03
CA VAL A 73 7.26 -9.61 -8.79
C VAL A 73 7.88 -10.32 -10.00
N ALA A 74 7.21 -11.32 -10.55
CA ALA A 74 7.69 -12.03 -11.73
C ALA A 74 7.84 -11.11 -12.95
N GLU A 75 6.92 -10.18 -13.20
CA GLU A 75 7.03 -9.19 -14.28
C GLU A 75 8.20 -8.21 -14.08
N ILE A 76 8.45 -7.77 -12.84
CA ILE A 76 9.58 -6.87 -12.52
C ILE A 76 10.91 -7.59 -12.73
N GLU A 77 11.00 -8.87 -12.35
CA GLU A 77 12.21 -9.69 -12.52
C GLU A 77 12.45 -10.10 -13.99
N ASP A 78 11.40 -10.27 -14.80
CA ASP A 78 11.49 -10.64 -16.21
C ASP A 78 11.79 -9.43 -17.13
N HIS A 79 11.74 -8.20 -16.61
CA HIS A 79 11.93 -6.95 -17.35
C HIS A 79 13.16 -6.11 -16.92
N ASP A 80 14.29 -6.74 -16.60
CA ASP A 80 15.58 -6.06 -16.38
C ASP A 80 16.22 -5.49 -17.68
N GLY A 81 15.43 -4.88 -18.57
CA GLY A 81 15.99 -4.10 -19.68
C GLY A 81 15.14 -3.70 -20.88
N SER A 82 13.86 -4.06 -21.01
CA SER A 82 13.16 -3.79 -22.30
C SER A 82 11.63 -3.74 -22.25
N CYS A 83 11.02 -2.83 -21.49
CA CYS A 83 9.59 -2.52 -21.65
C CYS A 83 9.33 -1.21 -22.43
N CYS A 84 10.31 -0.31 -22.54
CA CYS A 84 10.18 0.94 -23.33
C CYS A 84 11.41 1.27 -24.20
N ALA A 85 12.38 0.36 -24.32
CA ALA A 85 13.43 0.52 -25.31
C ALA A 85 12.85 0.24 -26.70
N LYS A 86 12.51 1.30 -27.44
CA LYS A 86 12.40 1.18 -28.90
C LYS A 86 13.76 0.66 -29.40
N PRO A 87 13.81 -0.37 -30.26
CA PRO A 87 15.03 -0.70 -30.96
C PRO A 87 15.29 0.42 -31.98
N GLU A 88 15.95 1.49 -31.54
CA GLU A 88 16.52 2.49 -32.45
C GLU A 88 17.96 2.05 -32.79
N ASP A 89 18.07 1.58 -34.04
CA ASP A 89 19.20 1.57 -34.97
C ASP A 89 20.67 1.76 -34.52
N GLU A 90 21.51 1.00 -35.23
CA GLU A 90 22.95 1.19 -35.52
C GLU A 90 23.99 1.03 -34.40
N LYS A 91 24.89 0.04 -34.58
CA LYS A 91 26.30 0.33 -34.92
C LYS A 91 27.07 -0.87 -35.48
N LEU A 92 27.55 -0.66 -36.71
CA LEU A 92 28.84 -1.08 -37.30
C LEU A 92 29.55 -2.31 -36.73
N GLN A 93 29.66 -3.36 -37.56
CA GLN A 93 30.94 -4.00 -37.89
C GLN A 93 30.99 -4.31 -39.39
#